data_AF-A0A1F9VB23-F1
#
_entry.id   AF-A0A1F9VB23-F1
#
_cell.length_a   1.000
_cell.length_b   1.000
_cell.length_c   1.000
_cell.angle_alpha   90.00
_cell.angle_beta   90.00
_cell.angle_gamma   90.00
#
_symmetry.space_group_name_H-M   'P 1'
#
loop_
_entity.id
_entity.type
_entity.pdbx_description
1 polymer ?
#
loop_
_entity_poly.entity_id
_entity_poly.type
_entity_poly.pdbx_seq_one_letter_code
_entity_poly.pdbx_strand_id
1 'polypeptide(L)'
;MKKFLNSLNPMCVFVLILSLAGCATPLVRAVKKGQTQKVVALIEKGSAIDDKALMWAAYRGDAETVKVLLDQGADVNKKKATFWDFGDLVTPLMIAVRYGHTDAVRILLDHGADVNLKHSGVTALFYAAFYGHSDIVNILLAKGAAVSATDIQYAELNGYKTLAELLDRVSKKQSSQILGENSLAPDSTASASLPQNNLIEQPVLLKSEVDVPIYKAQENPNDFALVIGVEKYSNQLPDAQFAERDAEAIKNHLIALGVPPRQIKLLTNHQATKANVEAYLEEWLPRNVKEPSRVFFYYSGHGAPDLKSGQAYLVLYDGNPDFLGITGYPIKKLYSILNSLKTKEIIVAIDSCFSGAGGRSVLAQGARPLVTKVDVEIPAANKMTIFSASAGNEISGTIEDQGHGAFTYYFLKGLNGEAIDRSGQVTAQSLYDYLKPKVQDAANLKNRDQTPQLVSSKTPLKLR
;
A
#
# COMPACT_ATOMS: atom_id res chain seq x y z
N MET A 1 -47.91 0.43 13.72
CA MET A 1 -46.63 1.11 13.42
C MET A 1 -46.70 2.64 13.50
N LYS A 2 -47.50 3.34 12.67
CA LYS A 2 -47.61 4.82 12.71
C LYS A 2 -48.04 5.41 14.07
N LYS A 3 -48.93 4.75 14.81
CA LYS A 3 -49.36 5.19 16.16
C LYS A 3 -48.33 4.94 17.27
N PHE A 4 -47.40 4.00 17.09
CA PHE A 4 -46.35 3.68 18.07
C PHE A 4 -45.17 4.66 17.94
N LEU A 5 -44.82 5.02 16.70
CA LEU A 5 -43.78 6.00 16.37
C LEU A 5 -44.11 7.43 16.86
N ASN A 6 -45.40 7.80 16.93
CA ASN A 6 -45.83 9.12 17.43
C ASN A 6 -45.91 9.22 18.97
N SER A 7 -45.61 8.15 19.71
CA SER A 7 -45.66 8.13 21.19
C SER A 7 -44.31 8.30 21.88
N LEU A 8 -43.21 8.33 21.10
CA LEU A 8 -41.85 8.45 21.63
C LEU A 8 -41.37 9.90 21.60
N ASN A 9 -40.75 10.34 22.71
CA ASN A 9 -40.11 11.64 22.87
C ASN A 9 -39.14 11.90 21.69
N PRO A 10 -39.13 13.09 21.05
CA PRO A 10 -38.30 13.37 19.87
C PRO A 10 -36.80 13.12 20.08
N MET A 11 -36.29 13.15 21.33
CA MET A 11 -34.93 12.70 21.65
C MET A 11 -34.73 11.18 21.49
N CYS A 12 -35.73 10.35 21.80
CA CYS A 12 -35.66 8.89 21.64
C CYS A 12 -35.72 8.46 20.17
N VAL A 13 -36.42 9.20 19.32
CA VAL A 13 -36.45 8.94 17.86
C VAL A 13 -35.10 9.32 17.22
N PHE A 14 -34.41 10.34 17.76
CA PHE A 14 -33.06 10.72 17.33
C PHE A 14 -31.98 9.71 17.78
N VAL A 15 -32.13 9.11 18.97
CA VAL A 15 -31.24 8.04 19.47
C VAL A 15 -31.48 6.69 18.75
N LEU A 16 -32.70 6.43 18.25
CA LEU A 16 -32.97 5.23 17.44
C LEU A 16 -32.41 5.33 16.01
N ILE A 17 -32.24 6.53 15.46
CA ILE A 17 -31.71 6.73 14.10
C ILE A 17 -30.17 6.87 14.10
N LEU A 18 -29.55 7.32 15.20
CA LEU A 18 -28.08 7.45 15.31
C LEU A 18 -27.35 6.22 15.88
N SER A 19 -28.06 5.13 16.25
CA SER A 19 -27.44 3.91 16.79
C SER A 19 -27.25 2.76 15.76
N LEU A 20 -27.67 2.94 14.51
CA LEU A 20 -27.67 1.88 13.48
C LEU A 20 -26.44 1.87 12.55
N ALA A 21 -25.49 2.79 12.68
CA ALA A 21 -24.34 2.87 11.77
C ALA A 21 -23.03 2.21 12.28
N GLY A 22 -22.99 1.58 13.47
CA GLY A 22 -21.70 1.10 13.99
C GLY A 22 -21.65 0.05 15.10
N CYS A 23 -22.78 -0.39 15.69
CA CYS A 23 -22.71 -1.42 16.72
C CYS A 23 -22.59 -2.83 16.11
N ALA A 24 -21.44 -3.49 16.31
CA ALA A 24 -21.32 -4.92 16.02
C ALA A 24 -22.42 -5.71 16.77
N THR A 25 -23.15 -6.56 16.03
CA THR A 25 -24.21 -7.40 16.60
C THR A 25 -23.64 -8.30 17.71
N PRO A 26 -24.45 -8.78 18.67
CA PRO A 26 -23.99 -9.72 19.69
C PRO A 26 -23.27 -10.94 19.09
N LEU A 27 -23.77 -11.43 17.95
CA LEU A 27 -23.17 -12.51 17.17
C LEU A 27 -21.76 -12.12 16.68
N VAL A 28 -21.63 -11.00 15.95
CA VAL A 28 -20.33 -10.52 15.46
C VAL A 28 -19.36 -10.25 16.61
N ARG A 29 -19.82 -9.74 17.76
CA ARG A 29 -18.98 -9.53 18.95
C ARG A 29 -18.49 -10.86 19.54
N ALA A 30 -19.31 -11.90 19.55
CA ALA A 30 -18.90 -13.23 20.00
C ALA A 30 -17.84 -13.83 19.06
N VAL A 31 -18.04 -13.70 17.74
CA VAL A 31 -17.04 -14.12 16.73
C VAL A 31 -15.73 -13.35 16.88
N LYS A 32 -15.78 -12.01 17.00
CA LYS A 32 -14.58 -11.17 17.24
C LYS A 32 -13.78 -11.61 18.46
N LYS A 33 -14.44 -12.18 19.48
CA LYS A 33 -13.82 -12.69 20.70
C LYS A 33 -13.44 -14.17 20.64
N GLY A 34 -13.77 -14.89 19.56
CA GLY A 34 -13.49 -16.33 19.41
C GLY A 34 -14.31 -17.20 20.35
N GLN A 35 -15.54 -16.77 20.66
CA GLN A 35 -16.42 -17.48 21.61
C GLN A 35 -17.37 -18.42 20.86
N THR A 36 -16.87 -19.50 20.25
CA THR A 36 -17.65 -20.40 19.37
C THR A 36 -18.93 -20.93 20.00
N GLN A 37 -18.87 -21.43 21.25
CA GLN A 37 -20.06 -21.90 21.97
C GLN A 37 -21.11 -20.79 22.16
N LYS A 38 -20.67 -19.54 22.32
CA LYS A 38 -21.57 -18.39 22.42
C LYS A 38 -22.16 -18.02 21.06
N VAL A 39 -21.41 -18.20 19.98
CA VAL A 39 -21.91 -18.06 18.60
C VAL A 39 -23.04 -19.06 18.36
N VAL A 40 -22.83 -20.34 18.67
CA VAL A 40 -23.85 -21.40 18.58
C VAL A 40 -25.11 -21.02 19.38
N ALA A 41 -24.94 -20.71 20.67
CA ALA A 41 -26.07 -20.35 21.54
C ALA A 41 -26.82 -19.09 21.08
N LEU A 42 -26.16 -18.16 20.40
CA LEU A 42 -26.80 -16.96 19.85
C LEU A 42 -27.61 -17.29 18.58
N ILE A 43 -27.10 -18.18 17.71
CA ILE A 43 -27.80 -18.64 16.51
C ILE A 43 -29.04 -19.46 16.90
N GLU A 44 -28.92 -20.39 17.86
CA GLU A 44 -30.05 -21.18 18.38
C GLU A 44 -31.17 -20.30 18.96
N LYS A 45 -30.82 -19.14 19.51
CA LYS A 45 -31.78 -18.13 20.00
C LYS A 45 -32.37 -17.24 18.90
N GLY A 46 -32.11 -17.55 17.64
CA GLY A 46 -32.65 -16.83 16.47
C GLY A 46 -31.88 -15.57 16.09
N SER A 47 -30.61 -15.42 16.50
CA SER A 47 -29.80 -14.29 16.02
C SER A 47 -29.60 -14.40 14.51
N ALA A 48 -29.89 -13.33 13.78
CA ALA A 48 -29.63 -13.27 12.35
C ALA A 48 -28.14 -13.48 12.06
N ILE A 49 -27.85 -14.36 11.11
CA ILE A 49 -26.50 -14.61 10.62
C ILE A 49 -26.11 -13.41 9.76
N ASP A 50 -25.28 -12.53 10.32
CA ASP A 50 -24.73 -11.39 9.60
C ASP A 50 -23.53 -11.88 8.79
N ASP A 51 -23.47 -11.53 7.50
CA ASP A 51 -22.33 -11.80 6.61
C ASP A 51 -20.99 -11.35 7.22
N LYS A 52 -20.99 -10.31 8.08
CA LYS A 52 -19.79 -9.87 8.82
C LYS A 52 -19.25 -10.95 9.74
N ALA A 53 -20.11 -11.81 10.31
CA ALA A 53 -19.70 -12.87 11.21
C ALA A 53 -18.79 -13.87 10.49
N LEU A 54 -19.17 -14.32 9.30
CA LEU A 54 -18.36 -15.26 8.51
C LEU A 54 -17.01 -14.64 8.11
N MET A 55 -17.02 -13.36 7.71
CA MET A 55 -15.79 -12.63 7.38
C MET A 55 -14.84 -12.50 8.58
N TRP A 56 -15.36 -12.21 9.78
CA TRP A 56 -14.54 -12.14 11.01
C TRP A 56 -13.97 -13.51 11.41
N ALA A 57 -14.77 -14.56 11.25
CA ALA A 57 -14.32 -15.92 11.53
C ALA A 57 -13.19 -16.33 10.57
N ALA A 58 -13.34 -16.02 9.27
CA ALA A 58 -12.33 -16.24 8.25
C ALA A 58 -11.04 -15.44 8.52
N TYR A 59 -11.14 -14.17 8.92
CA TYR A 59 -10.00 -13.32 9.30
C TYR A 59 -9.21 -13.87 10.49
N ARG A 60 -9.93 -14.42 11.48
CA ARG A 60 -9.31 -15.04 12.66
C ARG A 60 -8.73 -16.42 12.40
N GLY A 61 -9.08 -17.06 11.28
CA GLY A 61 -8.78 -18.46 11.04
C GLY A 61 -9.53 -19.41 11.97
N ASP A 62 -10.64 -18.96 12.56
CA ASP A 62 -11.47 -19.76 13.46
C ASP A 62 -12.32 -20.75 12.65
N ALA A 63 -11.69 -21.85 12.26
CA ALA A 63 -12.25 -22.87 11.39
C ALA A 63 -13.57 -23.46 11.92
N GLU A 64 -13.67 -23.64 13.24
CA GLU A 64 -14.89 -24.14 13.89
C GLU A 64 -16.03 -23.14 13.76
N THR A 65 -15.79 -21.86 14.05
CA THR A 65 -16.81 -20.80 13.88
C THR A 65 -17.17 -20.61 12.40
N VAL A 66 -16.21 -20.70 11.47
CA VAL A 66 -16.48 -20.67 10.03
C VAL A 66 -17.45 -21.79 9.65
N LYS A 67 -17.16 -23.03 10.07
CA LYS A 67 -18.02 -24.19 9.81
C LYS A 67 -19.43 -24.00 10.38
N VAL A 68 -19.54 -23.60 11.65
CA VAL A 68 -20.84 -23.36 12.30
C VAL A 68 -21.67 -22.33 11.55
N LEU A 69 -21.06 -21.21 11.12
CA LEU A 69 -21.79 -20.17 10.40
C LEU A 69 -22.28 -20.64 9.03
N LEU A 70 -21.47 -21.43 8.32
CA LEU A 70 -21.84 -22.01 7.02
C LEU A 70 -22.92 -23.09 7.14
N ASP A 71 -22.79 -24.01 8.10
CA ASP A 71 -23.80 -25.04 8.41
C ASP A 71 -25.17 -24.44 8.72
N GLN A 72 -25.19 -23.20 9.24
CA GLN A 72 -26.40 -22.46 9.58
C GLN A 72 -26.90 -21.55 8.46
N GLY A 73 -26.28 -21.59 7.28
CA GLY A 73 -26.75 -20.91 6.07
C GLY A 73 -26.13 -19.55 5.78
N ALA A 74 -24.94 -19.24 6.33
CA ALA A 74 -24.17 -18.07 5.88
C ALA A 74 -23.82 -18.20 4.39
N ASP A 75 -24.00 -17.12 3.62
CA ASP A 75 -23.62 -17.08 2.21
C ASP A 75 -22.09 -17.01 2.07
N VAL A 76 -21.51 -18.13 1.64
CA VAL A 76 -20.06 -18.32 1.48
C VAL A 76 -19.44 -17.38 0.44
N ASN A 77 -20.22 -16.92 -0.55
CA ASN A 77 -19.76 -16.08 -1.65
C ASN A 77 -20.18 -14.62 -1.51
N LYS A 78 -20.81 -14.27 -0.38
CA LYS A 78 -21.27 -12.90 -0.16
C LYS A 78 -20.10 -11.93 -0.20
N LYS A 79 -20.16 -10.99 -1.14
CA LYS A 79 -19.21 -9.88 -1.23
C LYS A 79 -19.64 -8.78 -0.27
N LYS A 80 -18.70 -8.19 0.47
CA LYS A 80 -19.01 -7.00 1.30
C LYS A 80 -18.01 -5.87 1.08
N ALA A 81 -18.53 -4.71 0.71
CA ALA A 81 -17.77 -3.54 0.24
C ALA A 81 -16.81 -2.96 1.28
N THR A 82 -16.93 -3.36 2.53
CA THR A 82 -16.20 -2.79 3.65
C THR A 82 -16.02 -3.82 4.75
N PHE A 83 -14.92 -4.55 4.68
CA PHE A 83 -14.24 -5.08 5.86
C PHE A 83 -13.06 -4.13 6.11
N TRP A 84 -12.89 -3.63 7.34
CA TRP A 84 -12.06 -2.45 7.72
C TRP A 84 -10.59 -2.47 7.25
N ASP A 85 -10.12 -3.57 6.68
CA ASP A 85 -8.75 -3.79 6.20
C ASP A 85 -8.66 -4.03 4.67
N PHE A 86 -9.79 -3.97 3.95
CA PHE A 86 -9.86 -4.33 2.54
C PHE A 86 -10.31 -3.19 1.61
N GLY A 87 -10.88 -2.10 2.13
CA GLY A 87 -11.31 -0.94 1.33
C GLY A 87 -12.44 -1.20 0.33
N ASP A 88 -12.70 -2.46 -0.05
CA ASP A 88 -13.62 -2.89 -1.10
C ASP A 88 -14.30 -4.26 -0.81
N LEU A 89 -15.07 -4.76 -1.80
CA LEU A 89 -15.92 -5.97 -1.81
C LEU A 89 -15.14 -7.30 -1.73
N VAL A 90 -14.72 -7.75 -0.55
CA VAL A 90 -14.02 -9.04 -0.38
C VAL A 90 -14.94 -10.21 -0.01
N THR A 91 -14.47 -11.45 -0.29
CA THR A 91 -15.14 -12.72 0.05
C THR A 91 -14.47 -13.36 1.27
N PRO A 92 -15.17 -14.22 2.04
CA PRO A 92 -14.56 -14.93 3.16
C PRO A 92 -13.35 -15.78 2.74
N LEU A 93 -13.40 -16.38 1.54
CA LEU A 93 -12.28 -17.15 0.97
C LEU A 93 -11.03 -16.28 0.78
N MET A 94 -11.16 -15.10 0.15
CA MET A 94 -10.02 -14.20 -0.04
C MET A 94 -9.39 -13.76 1.28
N ILE A 95 -10.22 -13.51 2.31
CA ILE A 95 -9.74 -13.15 3.65
C ILE A 95 -8.94 -14.30 4.25
N ALA A 96 -9.50 -15.51 4.30
CA ALA A 96 -8.82 -16.67 4.89
C ALA A 96 -7.50 -16.97 4.16
N VAL A 97 -7.49 -16.84 2.82
CA VAL A 97 -6.30 -17.03 2.00
C VAL A 97 -5.22 -15.99 2.28
N ARG A 98 -5.56 -14.69 2.29
CA ARG A 98 -4.62 -13.59 2.57
C ARG A 98 -3.85 -13.83 3.87
N TYR A 99 -4.56 -14.28 4.90
CA TYR A 99 -4.01 -14.50 6.23
C TYR A 99 -3.42 -15.89 6.46
N GLY A 100 -3.40 -16.77 5.45
CA GLY A 100 -2.74 -18.08 5.55
C GLY A 100 -3.53 -19.14 6.34
N HIS A 101 -4.84 -18.95 6.53
CA HIS A 101 -5.67 -19.83 7.38
C HIS A 101 -6.15 -21.07 6.62
N THR A 102 -5.25 -22.02 6.43
CA THR A 102 -5.46 -23.23 5.60
C THR A 102 -6.74 -24.02 5.93
N ASP A 103 -7.05 -24.25 7.21
CA ASP A 103 -8.24 -25.00 7.60
C ASP A 103 -9.54 -24.26 7.29
N ALA A 104 -9.56 -22.94 7.52
CA ALA A 104 -10.70 -22.11 7.13
C ALA A 104 -10.89 -22.09 5.61
N VAL A 105 -9.79 -22.03 4.83
CA VAL A 105 -9.83 -22.13 3.37
C VAL A 105 -10.48 -23.43 2.90
N ARG A 106 -10.07 -24.58 3.48
CA ARG A 106 -10.67 -25.88 3.13
C ARG A 106 -12.16 -25.90 3.39
N ILE A 107 -12.58 -25.48 4.59
CA ILE A 107 -13.98 -25.46 4.99
C ILE A 107 -14.80 -24.55 4.05
N LEU A 108 -14.30 -23.36 3.72
CA LEU A 108 -14.97 -22.44 2.80
C LEU A 108 -15.15 -23.06 1.41
N LEU A 109 -14.11 -23.69 0.86
CA LEU A 109 -14.17 -24.37 -0.44
C LEU A 109 -15.10 -25.59 -0.43
N ASP A 110 -15.14 -26.33 0.68
CA ASP A 110 -16.04 -27.48 0.83
C ASP A 110 -17.52 -27.06 0.95
N HIS A 111 -17.78 -25.83 1.37
CA HIS A 111 -19.12 -25.22 1.37
C HIS A 111 -19.43 -24.44 0.08
N GLY A 112 -18.64 -24.63 -0.98
CA GLY A 112 -18.94 -24.06 -2.31
C GLY A 112 -18.50 -22.62 -2.50
N ALA A 113 -17.47 -22.15 -1.78
CA ALA A 113 -16.79 -20.91 -2.13
C ALA A 113 -16.31 -20.96 -3.59
N ASP A 114 -16.67 -19.97 -4.39
CA ASP A 114 -16.22 -19.85 -5.76
C ASP A 114 -14.73 -19.47 -5.78
N VAL A 115 -13.91 -20.45 -6.14
CA VAL A 115 -12.45 -20.36 -6.17
C VAL A 115 -11.94 -19.30 -7.16
N ASN A 116 -12.73 -19.02 -8.21
CA ASN A 116 -12.39 -18.11 -9.30
C ASN A 116 -13.10 -16.76 -9.17
N LEU A 117 -13.86 -16.56 -8.10
CA LEU A 117 -14.58 -15.31 -7.87
C LEU A 117 -13.58 -14.16 -7.83
N LYS A 118 -13.75 -13.20 -8.73
CA LYS A 118 -12.89 -12.03 -8.83
C LYS A 118 -13.45 -10.87 -8.03
N HIS A 119 -12.53 -10.08 -7.49
CA HIS A 119 -12.80 -8.77 -6.95
C HIS A 119 -11.69 -7.79 -7.35
N SER A 120 -12.08 -6.70 -8.02
CA SER A 120 -11.12 -5.70 -8.56
C SER A 120 -9.99 -6.34 -9.37
N GLY A 121 -10.30 -7.40 -10.12
CA GLY A 121 -9.34 -8.17 -10.92
C GLY A 121 -8.55 -9.24 -10.15
N VAL A 122 -8.64 -9.28 -8.82
CA VAL A 122 -7.89 -10.17 -7.92
C VAL A 122 -8.70 -11.41 -7.55
N THR A 123 -8.03 -12.57 -7.46
CA THR A 123 -8.60 -13.87 -7.07
C THR A 123 -8.06 -14.33 -5.71
N ALA A 124 -8.65 -15.38 -5.15
CA ALA A 124 -8.06 -16.09 -4.01
C ALA A 124 -6.65 -16.62 -4.34
N LEU A 125 -6.44 -17.15 -5.56
CA LEU A 125 -5.14 -17.66 -5.99
C LEU A 125 -4.07 -16.56 -6.03
N PHE A 126 -4.42 -15.36 -6.48
CA PHE A 126 -3.51 -14.21 -6.43
C PHE A 126 -3.01 -13.94 -5.02
N TYR A 127 -3.90 -13.88 -4.02
CA TYR A 127 -3.48 -13.65 -2.64
C TYR A 127 -2.59 -14.77 -2.12
N ALA A 128 -2.90 -16.03 -2.44
CA ALA A 128 -2.06 -17.15 -2.03
C ALA A 128 -0.66 -17.08 -2.66
N ALA A 129 -0.56 -16.69 -3.93
CA ALA A 129 0.71 -16.51 -4.64
C ALA A 129 1.51 -15.30 -4.13
N PHE A 130 0.84 -14.16 -3.93
CA PHE A 130 1.43 -12.91 -3.44
C PHE A 130 2.03 -13.06 -2.05
N TYR A 131 1.34 -13.76 -1.15
CA TYR A 131 1.81 -13.99 0.23
C TYR A 131 2.63 -15.29 0.40
N GLY A 132 2.83 -16.07 -0.67
CA GLY A 132 3.68 -17.26 -0.64
C GLY A 132 3.07 -18.49 0.06
N HIS A 133 1.75 -18.52 0.25
CA HIS A 133 1.03 -19.60 0.94
C HIS A 133 0.94 -20.85 0.05
N SER A 134 2.05 -21.57 -0.10
CA SER A 134 2.20 -22.69 -1.05
C SER A 134 1.18 -23.81 -0.81
N ASP A 135 0.85 -24.13 0.44
CA ASP A 135 -0.16 -25.14 0.78
C ASP A 135 -1.56 -24.73 0.32
N ILE A 136 -1.89 -23.44 0.47
CA ILE A 136 -3.16 -22.87 0.03
C ILE A 136 -3.21 -22.81 -1.50
N VAL A 137 -2.11 -22.48 -2.18
CA VAL A 137 -2.04 -22.55 -3.65
C VAL A 137 -2.38 -23.95 -4.13
N ASN A 138 -1.79 -25.00 -3.54
CA ASN A 138 -2.10 -26.37 -3.92
C ASN A 138 -3.59 -26.71 -3.71
N ILE A 139 -4.19 -26.26 -2.60
CA ILE A 139 -5.62 -26.45 -2.33
C ILE A 139 -6.50 -25.75 -3.37
N LEU A 140 -6.20 -24.49 -3.70
CA LEU A 140 -6.96 -23.70 -4.67
C LEU A 140 -6.85 -24.30 -6.08
N LEU A 141 -5.66 -24.72 -6.49
CA LEU A 141 -5.44 -25.39 -7.78
C LEU A 141 -6.20 -26.72 -7.86
N ALA A 142 -6.20 -27.51 -6.78
CA ALA A 142 -6.96 -28.76 -6.71
C ALA A 142 -8.48 -28.54 -6.80
N LYS A 143 -8.97 -27.36 -6.39
CA LYS A 143 -10.38 -26.94 -6.52
C LYS A 143 -10.68 -26.21 -7.84
N GLY A 144 -9.73 -26.17 -8.78
CA GLY A 144 -9.96 -25.63 -10.13
C GLY A 144 -9.71 -24.13 -10.27
N ALA A 145 -8.83 -23.54 -9.44
CA ALA A 145 -8.41 -22.16 -9.62
C ALA A 145 -7.72 -21.96 -10.99
N ALA A 146 -8.18 -20.97 -11.74
CA ALA A 146 -7.56 -20.55 -12.99
C ALA A 146 -6.28 -19.77 -12.70
N VAL A 147 -5.16 -20.20 -13.28
CA VAL A 147 -3.87 -19.53 -13.12
C VAL A 147 -3.78 -18.39 -14.12
N SER A 148 -3.43 -17.20 -13.63
CA SER A 148 -3.16 -16.04 -14.45
C SER A 148 -1.66 -15.74 -14.53
N ALA A 149 -1.23 -15.01 -15.56
CA ALA A 149 0.15 -14.54 -15.68
C ALA A 149 0.56 -13.66 -14.48
N THR A 150 -0.39 -12.91 -13.90
CA THR A 150 -0.17 -12.11 -12.69
C THR A 150 0.14 -12.98 -11.48
N ASP A 151 -0.49 -14.14 -11.30
CA ASP A 151 -0.19 -15.02 -10.16
C ASP A 151 1.26 -15.51 -10.21
N ILE A 152 1.76 -15.86 -11.42
CA ILE A 152 3.14 -16.27 -11.66
C ILE A 152 4.09 -15.10 -11.40
N GLN A 153 3.83 -13.94 -12.01
CA GLN A 153 4.68 -12.75 -11.89
C GLN A 153 4.86 -12.32 -10.44
N TYR A 154 3.78 -12.27 -9.65
CA TYR A 154 3.87 -11.86 -8.25
C TYR A 154 4.55 -12.92 -7.37
N ALA A 155 4.40 -14.21 -7.67
CA ALA A 155 5.19 -15.24 -7.00
C ALA A 155 6.69 -15.07 -7.28
N GLU A 156 7.08 -14.73 -8.51
CA GLU A 156 8.48 -14.46 -8.89
C GLU A 156 9.03 -13.19 -8.22
N LEU A 157 8.28 -12.09 -8.26
CA LEU A 157 8.67 -10.80 -7.66
C LEU A 157 8.92 -10.92 -6.15
N ASN A 158 8.14 -11.75 -5.46
CA ASN A 158 8.30 -12.01 -4.03
C ASN A 158 9.33 -13.11 -3.71
N GLY A 159 10.02 -13.65 -4.71
CA GLY A 159 11.09 -14.64 -4.52
C GLY A 159 10.62 -16.09 -4.31
N TYR A 160 9.35 -16.39 -4.53
CA TYR A 160 8.79 -17.74 -4.39
C TYR A 160 9.01 -18.59 -5.65
N LYS A 161 10.28 -18.85 -5.98
CA LYS A 161 10.69 -19.50 -7.23
C LYS A 161 9.98 -20.84 -7.49
N THR A 162 9.93 -21.72 -6.50
CA THR A 162 9.27 -23.03 -6.63
C THR A 162 7.76 -22.91 -6.84
N LEU A 163 7.15 -21.87 -6.28
CA LEU A 163 5.73 -21.57 -6.44
C LEU A 163 5.43 -21.03 -7.83
N ALA A 164 6.26 -20.12 -8.33
CA ALA A 164 6.16 -19.61 -9.69
C ALA A 164 6.29 -20.72 -10.74
N GLU A 165 7.27 -21.61 -10.56
CA GLU A 165 7.46 -22.80 -11.43
C GLU A 165 6.24 -23.73 -11.42
N LEU A 166 5.60 -23.91 -10.25
CA LEU A 166 4.36 -24.69 -10.14
C LEU A 166 3.22 -24.00 -10.91
N LEU A 167 3.02 -22.70 -10.70
CA LEU A 167 1.95 -21.93 -11.35
C LEU A 167 2.14 -21.88 -12.88
N ASP A 168 3.36 -21.66 -13.37
CA ASP A 168 3.69 -21.70 -14.79
C ASP A 168 3.38 -23.07 -15.42
N ARG A 169 3.77 -24.16 -14.74
CA ARG A 169 3.46 -25.52 -15.20
C ARG A 169 1.94 -25.76 -15.30
N VAL A 170 1.19 -25.33 -14.29
CA VAL A 170 -0.26 -25.52 -14.25
C VAL A 170 -0.97 -24.64 -15.27
N SER A 171 -0.54 -23.40 -15.45
CA SER A 171 -1.03 -22.47 -16.47
C SER A 171 -0.90 -23.05 -17.89
N LYS A 172 0.27 -23.61 -18.22
CA LYS A 172 0.51 -24.31 -19.50
C LYS A 172 -0.42 -25.51 -19.68
N LYS A 173 -0.64 -26.30 -18.62
CA LYS A 173 -1.56 -27.44 -18.64
C LYS A 173 -3.01 -26.99 -18.90
N GLN A 174 -3.47 -25.95 -18.20
CA GLN A 174 -4.80 -25.37 -18.40
C GLN A 174 -4.99 -24.85 -19.84
N SER A 175 -3.96 -24.24 -20.42
CA SER A 175 -3.99 -23.78 -21.82
C SER A 175 -4.00 -24.92 -22.84
N SER A 176 -3.29 -26.02 -22.57
CA SER A 176 -3.27 -27.20 -23.43
C SER A 176 -4.58 -28.00 -23.44
N GLN A 177 -5.33 -28.01 -22.33
CA GLN A 177 -6.67 -28.63 -22.28
C GLN A 177 -7.69 -27.88 -23.13
N ILE A 178 -7.56 -26.55 -23.27
CA ILE A 178 -8.47 -25.73 -24.10
C ILE A 178 -8.27 -26.00 -25.60
N LEU A 179 -7.07 -26.41 -26.03
CA LEU A 179 -6.77 -26.74 -27.44
C LEU A 179 -7.10 -28.20 -27.81
N GLY A 180 -7.36 -29.07 -26.84
CA GLY A 180 -7.64 -30.49 -27.05
C GLY A 180 -9.10 -30.85 -27.31
N GLU A 181 -10.05 -29.96 -27.00
CA GLU A 181 -11.50 -30.25 -27.11
C GLU A 181 -12.15 -29.81 -28.43
N ASN A 182 -11.44 -29.11 -29.33
CA ASN A 182 -11.96 -28.64 -30.62
C ASN A 182 -11.33 -29.33 -31.84
N SER A 183 -11.23 -30.67 -31.82
CA SER A 183 -10.88 -31.45 -33.02
C SER A 183 -11.95 -32.49 -33.36
N LEU A 184 -13.08 -31.99 -33.84
CA LEU A 184 -13.97 -32.70 -34.76
C LEU A 184 -14.22 -31.79 -35.99
N ALA A 185 -14.21 -32.42 -37.17
CA ALA A 185 -13.99 -31.90 -38.52
C ALA A 185 -14.81 -30.66 -38.97
N PRO A 186 -14.37 -29.95 -40.03
CA PRO A 186 -15.06 -28.76 -40.52
C PRO A 186 -16.22 -29.17 -41.41
N ASP A 187 -17.42 -28.67 -41.13
CA ASP A 187 -18.47 -28.60 -42.13
C ASP A 187 -19.01 -27.17 -42.24
N SER A 188 -18.98 -26.69 -43.48
CA SER A 188 -19.43 -25.38 -43.90
C SER A 188 -20.94 -25.22 -43.77
N THR A 189 -21.38 -24.06 -43.29
CA THR A 189 -22.39 -23.16 -43.87
C THR A 189 -23.14 -22.37 -42.79
N ALA A 190 -23.61 -21.20 -43.21
CA ALA A 190 -24.57 -20.30 -42.55
C ALA A 190 -24.00 -19.24 -41.59
N SER A 191 -23.86 -18.06 -42.19
CA SER A 191 -23.89 -16.73 -41.60
C SER A 191 -24.99 -16.53 -40.55
N ALA A 192 -24.61 -16.01 -39.38
CA ALA A 192 -25.42 -15.06 -38.64
C ALA A 192 -24.51 -14.20 -37.76
N SER A 193 -24.60 -12.89 -37.98
CA SER A 193 -23.86 -11.79 -37.36
C SER A 193 -23.91 -11.76 -35.82
N LEU A 194 -22.75 -11.60 -35.19
CA LEU A 194 -22.62 -11.11 -33.81
C LEU A 194 -22.27 -9.61 -33.84
N PRO A 195 -22.91 -8.77 -33.01
CA PRO A 195 -22.65 -7.34 -32.98
C PRO A 195 -21.29 -7.05 -32.33
N GLN A 196 -20.49 -6.23 -33.02
CA GLN A 196 -19.42 -5.46 -32.42
C GLN A 196 -20.02 -4.61 -31.28
N ASN A 197 -19.55 -4.80 -30.05
CA ASN A 197 -19.26 -3.67 -29.17
C ASN A 197 -18.47 -4.05 -27.92
N ASN A 198 -17.52 -3.15 -27.65
CA ASN A 198 -16.80 -2.91 -26.41
C ASN A 198 -15.69 -3.91 -26.07
N LEU A 199 -14.57 -3.72 -26.78
CA LEU A 199 -13.24 -3.82 -26.18
C LEU A 199 -13.25 -2.99 -24.88
N ILE A 200 -13.48 -3.64 -23.75
CA ILE A 200 -13.18 -3.05 -22.45
C ILE A 200 -11.66 -3.06 -22.37
N GLU A 201 -11.07 -1.87 -22.42
CA GLU A 201 -9.64 -1.65 -22.16
C GLU A 201 -9.26 -2.38 -20.87
N GLN A 202 -8.35 -3.34 -20.98
CA GLN A 202 -7.62 -3.85 -19.83
C GLN A 202 -6.95 -2.65 -19.17
N PRO A 203 -6.91 -2.54 -17.82
CA PRO A 203 -6.10 -1.50 -17.19
C PRO A 203 -4.66 -1.72 -17.65
N VAL A 204 -4.18 -0.82 -18.50
CA VAL A 204 -2.80 -0.82 -18.96
C VAL A 204 -1.97 -0.70 -17.70
N LEU A 205 -1.19 -1.75 -17.38
CA LEU A 205 -0.19 -1.70 -16.33
C LEU A 205 0.82 -0.65 -16.81
N LEU A 206 0.62 0.59 -16.38
CA LEU A 206 1.43 1.75 -16.74
C LEU A 206 2.86 1.39 -16.38
N LYS A 207 3.68 1.00 -17.36
CA LYS A 207 5.08 0.64 -17.14
C LYS A 207 5.88 1.92 -17.27
N SER A 208 6.47 2.39 -16.17
CA SER A 208 7.30 3.58 -16.22
C SER A 208 8.73 3.19 -16.55
N GLU A 209 9.41 4.06 -17.28
CA GLU A 209 10.85 3.89 -17.55
C GLU A 209 11.71 3.98 -16.27
N VAL A 210 11.17 4.55 -15.20
CA VAL A 210 11.88 4.72 -13.92
C VAL A 210 11.66 3.59 -12.92
N ASP A 211 10.81 2.59 -13.23
CA ASP A 211 10.62 1.42 -12.34
C ASP A 211 11.89 0.54 -12.29
N VAL A 212 12.70 0.59 -13.35
CA VAL A 212 13.88 -0.26 -13.54
C VAL A 212 15.12 0.63 -13.70
N PRO A 213 16.11 0.55 -12.80
CA PRO A 213 17.33 1.32 -12.91
C PRO A 213 18.19 0.85 -14.09
N ILE A 214 18.76 1.78 -14.84
CA ILE A 214 19.65 1.47 -15.98
C ILE A 214 21.14 1.40 -15.60
N TYR A 215 21.42 1.29 -14.31
CA TYR A 215 22.77 1.29 -13.76
C TYR A 215 22.91 0.20 -12.69
N LYS A 216 24.17 -0.13 -12.36
CA LYS A 216 24.48 -1.08 -11.31
C LYS A 216 25.86 -0.77 -10.71
N ALA A 217 25.87 -0.38 -9.44
CA ALA A 217 27.07 -0.20 -8.65
C ALA A 217 27.45 -1.52 -7.95
N GLN A 218 28.68 -1.57 -7.44
CA GLN A 218 29.12 -2.66 -6.57
C GLN A 218 28.38 -2.60 -5.24
N GLU A 219 27.93 -3.75 -4.74
CA GLU A 219 27.30 -3.84 -3.43
C GLU A 219 28.26 -3.39 -2.33
N ASN A 220 27.79 -2.52 -1.43
CA ASN A 220 28.49 -2.11 -0.23
C ASN A 220 27.74 -2.68 1.00
N PRO A 221 28.30 -3.67 1.70
CA PRO A 221 27.61 -4.35 2.81
C PRO A 221 27.42 -3.47 4.06
N ASN A 222 27.88 -2.21 4.03
CA ASN A 222 27.68 -1.25 5.12
C ASN A 222 26.53 -0.28 4.84
N ASP A 223 25.89 -0.31 3.67
CA ASP A 223 24.85 0.66 3.33
C ASP A 223 23.46 0.17 3.74
N PHE A 224 22.68 1.03 4.41
CA PHE A 224 21.36 0.70 4.93
C PHE A 224 20.30 1.62 4.34
N ALA A 225 19.08 1.10 4.20
CA ALA A 225 17.95 1.92 3.79
C ALA A 225 16.66 1.60 4.55
N LEU A 226 15.89 2.65 4.85
CA LEU A 226 14.50 2.58 5.26
C LEU A 226 13.65 3.31 4.22
N VAL A 227 12.75 2.59 3.57
CA VAL A 227 11.93 3.05 2.45
C VAL A 227 10.47 2.86 2.84
N ILE A 228 9.70 3.95 2.82
CA ILE A 228 8.32 3.95 3.29
C ILE A 228 7.41 4.51 2.19
N GLY A 229 6.35 3.78 1.86
CA GLY A 229 5.34 4.20 0.88
C GLY A 229 3.94 4.00 1.44
N VAL A 230 3.23 5.09 1.74
CA VAL A 230 1.87 5.03 2.31
C VAL A 230 0.89 5.58 1.30
N GLU A 231 0.33 4.70 0.47
CA GLU A 231 -0.69 5.08 -0.51
C GLU A 231 -2.07 5.06 0.14
N LYS A 232 -2.39 3.98 0.86
CA LYS A 232 -3.68 3.79 1.54
C LYS A 232 -3.54 3.96 3.05
N TYR A 233 -4.55 4.56 3.67
CA TYR A 233 -4.58 4.84 5.11
C TYR A 233 -5.72 4.10 5.80
N SER A 234 -5.48 3.63 7.02
CA SER A 234 -6.46 2.85 7.82
C SER A 234 -7.73 3.63 8.19
N ASN A 235 -7.68 4.96 8.18
CA ASN A 235 -8.74 5.87 8.60
C ASN A 235 -9.44 6.57 7.43
N GLN A 236 -9.39 6.01 6.22
CA GLN A 236 -10.09 6.54 5.04
C GLN A 236 -9.65 7.96 4.64
N LEU A 237 -8.38 8.31 4.88
CA LEU A 237 -7.80 9.49 4.26
C LEU A 237 -7.76 9.29 2.74
N PRO A 238 -7.78 10.39 1.96
CA PRO A 238 -7.55 10.31 0.53
C PRO A 238 -6.25 9.56 0.23
N ASP A 239 -6.24 8.74 -0.81
CA ASP A 239 -5.05 7.99 -1.19
C ASP A 239 -3.92 8.95 -1.60
N ALA A 240 -2.69 8.67 -1.13
CA ALA A 240 -1.49 9.32 -1.66
C ALA A 240 -1.05 8.54 -2.90
N GLN A 241 -1.67 8.88 -4.03
CA GLN A 241 -1.51 8.17 -5.31
C GLN A 241 -0.05 7.83 -5.63
N PHE A 242 0.18 6.56 -5.95
CA PHE A 242 1.47 5.98 -6.34
C PHE A 242 2.53 5.87 -5.25
N ALA A 243 2.25 6.26 -3.99
CA ALA A 243 3.25 6.25 -2.93
C ALA A 243 3.83 4.86 -2.65
N GLU A 244 3.03 3.79 -2.76
CA GLU A 244 3.53 2.41 -2.63
C GLU A 244 4.46 2.05 -3.79
N ARG A 245 4.07 2.41 -5.01
CA ARG A 245 4.87 2.15 -6.22
C ARG A 245 6.16 2.96 -6.25
N ASP A 246 6.11 4.21 -5.82
CA ASP A 246 7.26 5.09 -5.65
C ASP A 246 8.31 4.45 -4.71
N ALA A 247 7.85 3.91 -3.57
CA ALA A 247 8.70 3.20 -2.62
C ALA A 247 9.32 1.92 -3.21
N GLU A 248 8.57 1.16 -4.00
CA GLU A 248 9.07 -0.01 -4.75
C GLU A 248 10.15 0.38 -5.77
N ALA A 249 9.92 1.44 -6.56
CA ALA A 249 10.89 1.93 -7.54
C ALA A 249 12.17 2.45 -6.86
N ILE A 250 12.04 3.17 -5.73
CA ILE A 250 13.18 3.59 -4.92
C ILE A 250 13.96 2.38 -4.37
N LYS A 251 13.28 1.33 -3.87
CA LYS A 251 13.95 0.08 -3.45
C LYS A 251 14.82 -0.48 -4.59
N ASN A 252 14.28 -0.58 -5.80
CA ASN A 252 15.01 -1.09 -6.96
C ASN A 252 16.25 -0.24 -7.28
N HIS A 253 16.10 1.08 -7.25
CA HIS A 253 17.21 2.02 -7.46
C HIS A 253 18.27 1.95 -6.36
N LEU A 254 17.89 1.72 -5.10
CA LEU A 254 18.84 1.54 -4.00
C LEU A 254 19.66 0.25 -4.15
N ILE A 255 19.03 -0.85 -4.58
CA ILE A 255 19.75 -2.09 -4.93
C ILE A 255 20.76 -1.81 -6.04
N ALA A 256 20.36 -1.07 -7.08
CA ALA A 256 21.25 -0.66 -8.16
C ALA A 256 22.36 0.31 -7.72
N LEU A 257 22.16 1.09 -6.66
CA LEU A 257 23.19 1.94 -6.03
C LEU A 257 24.16 1.16 -5.12
N GLY A 258 23.95 -0.16 -4.96
CA GLY A 258 24.80 -1.05 -4.19
C GLY A 258 24.34 -1.28 -2.76
N VAL A 259 23.12 -0.89 -2.38
CA VAL A 259 22.55 -1.23 -1.07
C VAL A 259 22.14 -2.70 -1.06
N PRO A 260 22.64 -3.55 -0.14
CA PRO A 260 22.26 -4.96 -0.09
C PRO A 260 20.75 -5.11 0.14
N PRO A 261 20.02 -5.95 -0.62
CA PRO A 261 18.57 -6.10 -0.45
C PRO A 261 18.12 -6.41 0.99
N ARG A 262 18.92 -7.21 1.72
CA ARG A 262 18.67 -7.55 3.14
C ARG A 262 18.76 -6.35 4.11
N GLN A 263 19.47 -5.30 3.71
CA GLN A 263 19.67 -4.04 4.46
C GLN A 263 18.72 -2.94 4.00
N ILE A 264 17.75 -3.25 3.13
CA ILE A 264 16.65 -2.37 2.78
C ILE A 264 15.41 -2.83 3.54
N LYS A 265 14.81 -1.93 4.32
CA LYS A 265 13.52 -2.15 4.97
C LYS A 265 12.48 -1.36 4.19
N LEU A 266 11.68 -2.07 3.41
CA LEU A 266 10.53 -1.52 2.71
C LEU A 266 9.30 -1.70 3.60
N LEU A 267 8.59 -0.61 3.89
CA LEU A 267 7.31 -0.61 4.60
C LEU A 267 6.26 0.06 3.71
N THR A 268 5.31 -0.70 3.21
CA THR A 268 4.20 -0.15 2.41
C THR A 268 2.85 -0.34 3.09
N ASN A 269 1.98 0.67 2.97
CA ASN A 269 0.61 0.63 3.47
C ASN A 269 0.53 0.05 4.90
N HIS A 270 -0.20 -1.04 5.11
CA HIS A 270 -0.39 -1.71 6.41
C HIS A 270 0.91 -2.09 7.15
N GLN A 271 2.06 -2.16 6.48
CA GLN A 271 3.37 -2.36 7.12
C GLN A 271 3.97 -1.06 7.66
N ALA A 272 3.61 0.09 7.09
CA ALA A 272 4.08 1.42 7.47
C ALA A 272 3.28 2.00 8.66
N THR A 273 3.06 1.20 9.69
CA THR A 273 2.47 1.67 10.96
C THR A 273 3.50 2.45 11.77
N LYS A 274 3.03 3.28 12.70
CA LYS A 274 3.91 3.97 13.66
C LYS A 274 4.83 3.02 14.39
N ALA A 275 4.31 1.91 14.90
CA ALA A 275 5.10 0.93 15.63
C ALA A 275 6.23 0.32 14.78
N ASN A 276 5.96 -0.01 13.51
CA ASN A 276 6.98 -0.58 12.62
C ASN A 276 8.02 0.48 12.22
N VAL A 277 7.59 1.71 11.91
CA VAL A 277 8.51 2.80 11.60
C VAL A 277 9.42 3.09 12.79
N GLU A 278 8.88 3.14 14.02
CA GLU A 278 9.66 3.27 15.24
C GLU A 278 10.63 2.10 15.41
N ALA A 279 10.19 0.85 15.21
CA ALA A 279 11.07 -0.32 15.32
C ALA A 279 12.25 -0.26 14.34
N TYR A 280 12.06 0.22 13.11
CA TYR A 280 13.16 0.28 12.16
C TYR A 280 14.04 1.53 12.31
N LEU A 281 13.43 2.67 12.61
CA LEU A 281 14.13 3.95 12.69
C LEU A 281 14.84 4.15 14.03
N GLU A 282 14.23 3.72 15.14
CA GLU A 282 14.72 3.96 16.50
C GLU A 282 15.48 2.77 17.08
N GLU A 283 15.24 1.55 16.61
CA GLU A 283 15.92 0.36 17.11
C GLU A 283 16.86 -0.26 16.06
N TRP A 284 16.35 -0.59 14.88
CA TRP A 284 17.14 -1.32 13.89
C TRP A 284 18.28 -0.46 13.29
N LEU A 285 18.01 0.77 12.82
CA LEU A 285 19.05 1.63 12.26
C LEU A 285 20.16 1.93 13.29
N PRO A 286 19.87 2.42 14.52
CA PRO A 286 20.92 2.70 15.51
C PRO A 286 21.73 1.48 15.94
N ARG A 287 21.13 0.28 15.90
CA ARG A 287 21.82 -0.98 16.26
C ARG A 287 22.74 -1.50 15.17
N ASN A 288 22.40 -1.28 13.90
CA ASN A 288 23.08 -1.92 12.77
C ASN A 288 24.05 -0.97 12.03
N VAL A 289 23.76 0.33 11.97
CA VAL A 289 24.57 1.32 11.25
C VAL A 289 25.87 1.60 12.01
N LYS A 290 27.01 1.50 11.31
CA LYS A 290 28.34 1.78 11.85
C LYS A 290 29.21 2.43 10.77
N GLU A 291 30.16 3.27 11.13
CA GLU A 291 31.07 3.82 10.13
C GLU A 291 31.94 2.72 9.48
N PRO A 292 32.16 2.75 8.15
CA PRO A 292 31.74 3.78 7.18
C PRO A 292 30.46 3.41 6.38
N SER A 293 29.28 3.40 7.02
CA SER A 293 27.97 3.27 6.35
C SER A 293 27.55 4.52 5.56
N ARG A 294 26.68 4.33 4.55
CA ARG A 294 25.71 5.34 4.08
C ARG A 294 24.31 4.92 4.51
N VAL A 295 23.45 5.87 4.84
CA VAL A 295 22.05 5.59 5.20
C VAL A 295 21.11 6.32 4.27
N PHE A 296 20.16 5.60 3.70
CA PHE A 296 19.09 6.15 2.88
C PHE A 296 17.76 6.10 3.65
N PHE A 297 17.06 7.23 3.70
CA PHE A 297 15.70 7.31 4.19
C PHE A 297 14.82 7.85 3.07
N TYR A 298 13.78 7.11 2.72
CA TYR A 298 12.79 7.55 1.75
C TYR A 298 11.39 7.44 2.34
N TYR A 299 10.57 8.46 2.10
CA TYR A 299 9.16 8.47 2.43
C TYR A 299 8.33 9.03 1.28
N SER A 300 7.29 8.32 0.88
CA SER A 300 6.20 8.83 0.03
C SER A 300 4.86 8.65 0.73
N GLY A 301 4.06 9.71 0.76
CA GLY A 301 2.76 9.71 1.44
C GLY A 301 2.34 11.10 1.91
N HIS A 302 1.32 11.16 2.76
CA HIS A 302 0.84 12.41 3.34
C HIS A 302 1.81 12.92 4.41
N GLY A 303 2.02 14.23 4.42
CA GLY A 303 2.54 14.93 5.59
C GLY A 303 1.48 15.90 6.10
N ALA A 304 1.57 16.24 7.38
CA ALA A 304 0.60 17.14 7.99
C ALA A 304 1.26 18.08 9.01
N PRO A 305 0.94 19.38 8.98
CA PRO A 305 1.37 20.32 10.00
C PRO A 305 0.43 20.28 11.21
N ASP A 306 1.00 20.32 12.42
CA ASP A 306 0.27 20.69 13.63
C ASP A 306 0.40 22.20 13.84
N LEU A 307 -0.71 22.91 13.58
CA LEU A 307 -0.79 24.36 13.70
C LEU A 307 -0.68 24.87 15.14
N LYS A 308 -0.92 24.01 16.14
CA LYS A 308 -0.82 24.37 17.56
C LYS A 308 0.61 24.29 18.06
N SER A 309 1.32 23.24 17.68
CA SER A 309 2.71 23.01 18.13
C SER A 309 3.75 23.61 17.18
N GLY A 310 3.37 23.99 15.96
CA GLY A 310 4.31 24.39 14.91
C GLY A 310 5.23 23.24 14.49
N GLN A 311 4.76 21.99 14.54
CA GLN A 311 5.52 20.81 14.13
C GLN A 311 4.95 20.22 12.84
N ALA A 312 5.77 19.50 12.09
CA ALA A 312 5.34 18.73 10.93
C ALA A 312 5.51 17.24 11.19
N TYR A 313 4.59 16.45 10.66
CA TYR A 313 4.52 15.00 10.86
C TYR A 313 4.43 14.28 9.51
N LEU A 314 5.08 13.12 9.43
CA LEU A 314 4.74 12.11 8.44
C LEU A 314 3.47 11.40 8.89
N VAL A 315 2.50 11.24 8.00
CA VAL A 315 1.26 10.51 8.29
C VAL A 315 1.47 9.05 7.91
N LEU A 316 1.58 8.20 8.93
CA LEU A 316 1.77 6.76 8.74
C LEU A 316 0.44 6.06 8.44
N TYR A 317 0.46 4.77 8.14
CA TYR A 317 -0.75 4.01 7.77
C TYR A 317 -1.88 4.10 8.82
N ASP A 318 -1.50 4.10 10.10
CA ASP A 318 -2.35 4.25 11.28
C ASP A 318 -2.45 5.72 11.76
N GLY A 319 -1.99 6.66 10.94
CA GLY A 319 -1.98 8.09 11.22
C GLY A 319 -3.37 8.72 11.17
N ASN A 320 -3.77 9.41 12.24
CA ASN A 320 -4.99 10.20 12.30
C ASN A 320 -4.68 11.72 12.31
N PRO A 321 -5.14 12.50 11.31
CA PRO A 321 -4.92 13.95 11.27
C PRO A 321 -5.50 14.72 12.47
N ASP A 322 -6.53 14.18 13.12
CA ASP A 322 -7.11 14.80 14.33
C ASP A 322 -6.22 14.61 15.56
N PHE A 323 -5.29 13.64 15.52
CA PHE A 323 -4.42 13.25 16.63
C PHE A 323 -2.95 13.14 16.23
N LEU A 324 -2.47 14.03 15.33
CA LEU A 324 -1.11 13.98 14.76
C LEU A 324 0.01 13.88 15.79
N GLY A 325 -0.10 14.59 16.92
CA GLY A 325 0.91 14.51 18.00
C GLY A 325 1.07 13.11 18.60
N ILE A 326 0.08 12.24 18.44
CA ILE A 326 0.09 10.86 18.94
C ILE A 326 0.33 9.87 17.80
N THR A 327 -0.37 10.02 16.67
CA THR A 327 -0.39 9.01 15.61
C THR A 327 0.54 9.31 14.44
N GLY A 328 0.94 10.57 14.25
CA GLY A 328 1.94 10.95 13.25
C GLY A 328 3.36 10.69 13.73
N TYR A 329 4.31 10.69 12.79
CA TYR A 329 5.73 10.63 13.09
C TYR A 329 6.39 12.01 12.98
N PRO A 330 6.88 12.62 14.07
CA PRO A 330 7.41 13.99 14.02
C PRO A 330 8.67 14.08 13.16
N ILE A 331 8.68 14.99 12.17
CA ILE A 331 9.85 15.19 11.28
C ILE A 331 11.08 15.66 12.07
N LYS A 332 10.89 16.49 13.10
CA LYS A 332 11.99 16.90 13.99
C LYS A 332 12.63 15.70 14.71
N LYS A 333 11.82 14.71 15.11
CA LYS A 333 12.30 13.48 15.76
C LYS A 333 13.07 12.62 14.74
N LEU A 334 12.54 12.46 13.53
CA LEU A 334 13.21 11.79 12.40
C LEU A 334 14.63 12.33 12.19
N TYR A 335 14.77 13.65 11.99
CA TYR A 335 16.08 14.25 11.73
C TYR A 335 17.03 14.13 12.92
N SER A 336 16.54 14.21 14.15
CA SER A 336 17.34 14.00 15.35
C SER A 336 17.94 12.58 15.40
N ILE A 337 17.11 11.56 15.17
CA ILE A 337 17.54 10.16 15.18
C ILE A 337 18.55 9.92 14.06
N LEU A 338 18.23 10.31 12.83
CA LEU A 338 19.13 10.14 11.69
C LEU A 338 20.47 10.83 11.96
N ASN A 339 20.49 12.08 12.42
CA ASN A 339 21.73 12.81 12.69
C ASN A 339 22.57 12.16 13.81
N SER A 340 21.95 11.41 14.73
CA SER A 340 22.64 10.67 15.78
C SER A 340 23.37 9.40 15.31
N LEU A 341 23.03 8.86 14.13
CA LEU A 341 23.62 7.62 13.62
C LEU A 341 25.13 7.76 13.36
N LYS A 342 25.92 6.76 13.72
CA LYS A 342 27.37 6.71 13.41
C LYS A 342 27.56 6.24 11.96
N THR A 343 27.54 7.18 11.03
CA THR A 343 27.51 6.93 9.58
C THR A 343 28.28 8.04 8.86
N LYS A 344 28.83 7.71 7.70
CA LYS A 344 29.57 8.67 6.86
C LYS A 344 28.64 9.75 6.32
N GLU A 345 27.49 9.33 5.80
CA GLU A 345 26.52 10.22 5.18
C GLU A 345 25.10 9.65 5.27
N ILE A 346 24.13 10.55 5.17
CA ILE A 346 22.70 10.27 5.26
C ILE A 346 22.02 10.98 4.09
N ILE A 347 21.27 10.23 3.29
CA ILE A 347 20.46 10.74 2.21
C ILE A 347 19.00 10.58 2.61
N VAL A 348 18.26 11.68 2.61
CA VAL A 348 16.84 11.72 2.95
C VAL A 348 16.08 12.24 1.73
N ALA A 349 15.02 11.56 1.33
CA ALA A 349 14.10 12.03 0.31
C ALA A 349 12.65 11.86 0.80
N ILE A 350 11.90 12.96 0.84
CA ILE A 350 10.52 12.98 1.36
C ILE A 350 9.60 13.52 0.27
N ASP A 351 8.85 12.61 -0.35
CA ASP A 351 7.74 12.89 -1.27
C ASP A 351 6.43 13.04 -0.49
N SER A 352 6.31 14.17 0.21
CA SER A 352 5.10 14.51 0.95
C SER A 352 4.79 16.00 0.82
N CYS A 353 3.49 16.32 0.82
CA CYS A 353 3.03 17.64 1.21
C CYS A 353 3.56 17.89 2.63
N PHE A 354 4.23 19.02 2.89
CA PHE A 354 4.85 19.33 4.20
C PHE A 354 6.08 18.49 4.58
N SER A 355 7.00 18.29 3.63
CA SER A 355 8.28 17.56 3.80
C SER A 355 9.37 18.34 4.57
N GLY A 356 9.00 19.36 5.35
CA GLY A 356 9.90 20.08 6.26
C GLY A 356 10.49 21.39 5.74
N ALA A 357 10.10 21.87 4.56
CA ALA A 357 10.54 23.16 4.03
C ALA A 357 9.49 24.27 4.20
N GLY A 358 8.91 24.44 5.39
CA GLY A 358 8.11 25.62 5.74
C GLY A 358 6.81 25.84 4.96
N GLY A 359 5.63 25.57 5.55
CA GLY A 359 4.40 26.24 5.08
C GLY A 359 3.02 25.69 5.46
N ARG A 360 2.02 26.12 4.65
CA ARG A 360 0.61 26.43 4.97
C ARG A 360 -0.38 25.29 4.74
N SER A 361 -1.35 25.16 5.64
CA SER A 361 -2.49 24.23 5.54
C SER A 361 -3.37 24.51 4.30
N VAL A 362 -3.72 23.47 3.55
CA VAL A 362 -4.78 23.50 2.53
C VAL A 362 -5.98 22.70 3.05
N LEU A 363 -7.06 23.41 3.36
CA LEU A 363 -8.38 22.83 3.63
C LEU A 363 -9.12 22.60 2.29
N ALA A 364 -10.15 21.75 2.37
CA ALA A 364 -11.06 21.39 1.29
C ALA A 364 -11.47 22.57 0.40
N GLN A 365 -11.68 22.27 -0.89
CA GLN A 365 -12.11 23.19 -1.94
C GLN A 365 -13.17 24.18 -1.42
N GLY A 366 -12.82 25.47 -1.36
CA GLY A 366 -13.73 26.57 -1.03
C GLY A 366 -13.48 27.32 0.29
N ALA A 367 -12.55 26.89 1.14
CA ALA A 367 -12.20 27.64 2.37
C ALA A 367 -10.99 28.57 2.17
N ARG A 368 -11.03 29.78 2.73
CA ARG A 368 -9.88 30.71 2.72
C ARG A 368 -8.76 30.18 3.64
N PRO A 369 -7.51 30.03 3.17
CA PRO A 369 -6.42 29.51 3.98
C PRO A 369 -6.07 30.46 5.14
N LEU A 370 -5.96 29.93 6.37
CA LEU A 370 -5.35 30.65 7.48
C LEU A 370 -3.82 30.46 7.42
N VAL A 371 -3.10 31.58 7.40
CA VAL A 371 -1.64 31.62 7.24
C VAL A 371 -0.96 31.36 8.58
N THR A 372 -0.32 30.20 8.71
CA THR A 372 0.65 29.93 9.79
C THR A 372 1.84 29.20 9.18
N LYS A 373 3.06 29.70 9.44
CA LYS A 373 4.32 29.09 8.99
C LYS A 373 4.75 28.03 10.01
N VAL A 374 5.11 26.84 9.54
CA VAL A 374 5.70 25.77 10.35
C VAL A 374 7.17 25.64 9.95
N ASP A 375 8.06 26.26 10.71
CA ASP A 375 9.51 26.15 10.47
C ASP A 375 10.05 24.90 11.16
N VAL A 376 10.41 23.88 10.37
CA VAL A 376 11.15 22.73 10.90
C VAL A 376 12.62 23.12 10.96
N GLU A 377 13.13 23.38 12.17
CA GLU A 377 14.57 23.55 12.38
C GLU A 377 15.30 22.25 11.97
N ILE A 378 16.04 22.32 10.86
CA ILE A 378 16.92 21.25 10.42
C ILE A 378 18.24 21.42 11.20
N PRO A 379 18.66 20.46 12.05
CA PRO A 379 19.93 20.53 12.75
C PRO A 379 21.09 20.72 11.76
N ALA A 380 22.19 21.34 12.17
CA ALA A 380 23.37 21.53 11.32
C ALA A 380 23.75 20.23 10.59
N ALA A 381 23.46 20.19 9.28
CA ALA A 381 23.42 18.98 8.46
C ALA A 381 24.81 18.56 7.99
N ASN A 382 25.76 18.40 8.92
CA ASN A 382 27.17 18.16 8.58
C ASN A 382 27.39 16.88 7.74
N LYS A 383 26.48 15.90 7.82
CA LYS A 383 26.52 14.63 7.07
C LYS A 383 25.18 14.25 6.40
N MET A 384 24.19 15.15 6.44
CA MET A 384 22.84 14.85 5.95
C MET A 384 22.54 15.67 4.70
N THR A 385 22.00 15.02 3.69
CA THR A 385 21.48 15.64 2.48
C THR A 385 19.99 15.29 2.39
N ILE A 386 19.14 16.32 2.31
CA ILE A 386 17.68 16.18 2.36
C ILE A 386 17.09 16.75 1.07
N PHE A 387 16.30 15.92 0.39
CA PHE A 387 15.42 16.31 -0.70
C PHE A 387 13.97 16.31 -0.21
N SER A 388 13.27 17.42 -0.43
CA SER A 388 11.85 17.56 -0.12
C SER A 388 11.10 17.84 -1.40
N ALA A 389 9.96 17.16 -1.61
CA ALA A 389 9.22 17.24 -2.87
C ALA A 389 8.54 18.58 -3.17
N SER A 390 8.31 19.39 -2.13
CA SER A 390 7.68 20.70 -2.26
C SER A 390 8.20 21.67 -1.20
N ALA A 391 8.07 22.97 -1.44
CA ALA A 391 8.14 23.93 -0.36
C ALA A 391 6.94 23.66 0.57
N GLY A 392 7.06 23.96 1.85
CA GLY A 392 6.04 23.55 2.80
C GLY A 392 4.71 24.28 2.63
N ASN A 393 4.60 25.28 1.75
CA ASN A 393 3.35 25.93 1.36
C ASN A 393 2.76 25.42 0.03
N GLU A 394 3.34 24.36 -0.54
CA GLU A 394 3.02 23.81 -1.84
C GLU A 394 2.61 22.33 -1.73
N ILE A 395 1.78 21.89 -2.66
CA ILE A 395 1.23 20.53 -2.71
C ILE A 395 2.07 19.68 -3.66
N SER A 396 2.56 18.53 -3.19
CA SER A 396 3.14 17.50 -4.06
C SER A 396 2.04 16.86 -4.91
N GLY A 397 2.39 16.41 -6.12
CA GLY A 397 1.40 15.78 -6.99
C GLY A 397 2.06 14.86 -8.00
N THR A 398 1.25 14.34 -8.92
CA THR A 398 1.57 13.12 -9.67
C THR A 398 1.73 13.35 -11.17
N ILE A 399 2.44 12.42 -11.81
CA ILE A 399 2.52 12.25 -13.26
C ILE A 399 1.77 10.94 -13.59
N GLU A 400 0.47 11.07 -13.85
CA GLU A 400 -0.48 9.94 -13.92
C GLU A 400 -0.14 8.97 -15.05
N ASP A 401 0.30 9.47 -16.20
CA ASP A 401 0.76 8.69 -17.36
C ASP A 401 2.09 7.98 -17.13
N GLN A 402 2.78 8.28 -16.03
CA GLN A 402 3.95 7.55 -15.58
C GLN A 402 3.65 6.70 -14.34
N GLY A 403 2.54 6.95 -13.66
CA GLY A 403 2.16 6.22 -12.45
C GLY A 403 3.06 6.49 -11.25
N HIS A 404 3.53 7.74 -11.09
CA HIS A 404 4.46 8.13 -10.02
C HIS A 404 4.14 9.53 -9.45
N GLY A 405 4.61 9.81 -8.22
CA GLY A 405 4.77 11.16 -7.73
C GLY A 405 5.72 11.96 -8.63
N ALA A 406 5.41 13.22 -8.94
CA ALA A 406 6.20 14.04 -9.87
C ALA A 406 7.64 14.23 -9.38
N PHE A 407 7.82 14.40 -8.07
CA PHE A 407 9.15 14.46 -7.47
C PHE A 407 9.88 13.13 -7.64
N THR A 408 9.26 12.02 -7.23
CA THR A 408 9.90 10.70 -7.29
C THR A 408 10.23 10.29 -8.73
N TYR A 409 9.33 10.52 -9.69
CA TYR A 409 9.57 10.26 -11.10
C TYR A 409 10.84 10.94 -11.62
N TYR A 410 10.93 12.27 -11.46
CA TYR A 410 12.11 13.00 -11.94
C TYR A 410 13.35 12.72 -11.08
N PHE A 411 13.20 12.40 -9.80
CA PHE A 411 14.31 11.98 -8.96
C PHE A 411 14.96 10.69 -9.51
N LEU A 412 14.13 9.68 -9.81
CA LEU A 412 14.58 8.41 -10.37
C LEU A 412 15.10 8.56 -11.81
N LYS A 413 14.47 9.40 -12.63
CA LYS A 413 14.91 9.73 -13.99
C LYS A 413 16.28 10.43 -14.00
N GLY A 414 16.48 11.36 -13.07
CA GLY A 414 17.78 11.99 -12.84
C GLY A 414 18.84 10.98 -12.43
N LEU A 415 18.52 10.08 -11.48
CA LEU A 415 19.40 8.97 -11.11
C LEU A 415 19.70 8.02 -12.27
N ASN A 416 18.75 7.82 -13.20
CA ASN A 416 18.96 7.03 -14.40
C ASN A 416 19.92 7.67 -15.41
N GLY A 417 20.30 8.93 -15.23
CA GLY A 417 21.43 9.53 -15.95
C GLY A 417 21.12 10.89 -16.54
N GLU A 418 19.89 11.38 -16.41
CA GLU A 418 19.56 12.72 -16.91
C GLU A 418 20.13 13.85 -16.04
N ALA A 419 20.54 13.53 -14.80
CA ALA A 419 21.18 14.46 -13.89
C ALA A 419 22.71 14.32 -13.81
N ILE A 420 23.34 13.73 -14.83
CA ILE A 420 24.79 13.60 -14.89
C ILE A 420 25.43 14.99 -15.06
N ASP A 421 26.37 15.32 -14.17
CA ASP A 421 27.15 16.54 -14.26
C ASP A 421 28.30 16.42 -15.28
N ARG A 422 29.06 17.51 -15.45
CA ARG A 422 30.19 17.56 -16.39
C ARG A 422 31.32 16.57 -16.06
N SER A 423 31.34 16.00 -14.86
CA SER A 423 32.31 14.98 -14.44
C SER A 423 31.83 13.55 -14.71
N GLY A 424 30.62 13.38 -15.26
CA GLY A 424 30.04 12.06 -15.52
C GLY A 424 29.38 11.42 -14.30
N GLN A 425 29.10 12.21 -13.25
CA GLN A 425 28.55 11.71 -11.97
C GLN A 425 27.17 12.32 -11.70
N VAL A 426 26.36 11.61 -10.91
CA VAL A 426 25.15 12.24 -10.33
C VAL A 426 25.47 12.65 -8.91
N THR A 427 25.55 13.96 -8.68
CA THR A 427 25.72 14.54 -7.35
C THR A 427 24.37 14.99 -6.80
N ALA A 428 24.30 15.26 -5.50
CA ALA A 428 23.08 15.82 -4.93
C ALA A 428 22.67 17.15 -5.56
N GLN A 429 23.66 18.00 -5.88
CA GLN A 429 23.42 19.28 -6.54
C GLN A 429 22.97 19.09 -7.99
N SER A 430 23.65 18.24 -8.77
CA SER A 430 23.27 18.02 -10.18
C SER A 430 21.88 17.38 -10.29
N LEU A 431 21.54 16.48 -9.37
CA LEU A 431 20.20 15.91 -9.26
C LEU A 431 19.16 16.99 -8.95
N TYR A 432 19.42 17.87 -8.00
CA TYR A 432 18.51 18.97 -7.68
C TYR A 432 18.34 19.97 -8.83
N ASP A 433 19.43 20.35 -9.49
CA ASP A 433 19.42 21.29 -10.62
C ASP A 433 18.62 20.73 -11.81
N TYR A 434 18.66 19.42 -12.03
CA TYR A 434 17.81 18.72 -12.99
C TYR A 434 16.35 18.63 -12.52
N LEU A 435 16.14 18.17 -11.29
CA LEU A 435 14.84 17.84 -10.70
C LEU A 435 13.93 19.07 -10.59
N LYS A 436 14.47 20.18 -10.07
CA LYS A 436 13.68 21.37 -9.72
C LYS A 436 12.87 21.93 -10.89
N PRO A 437 13.46 22.30 -12.04
CA PRO A 437 12.68 22.85 -13.15
C PRO A 437 11.67 21.84 -13.70
N LYS A 438 11.99 20.55 -13.73
CA LYS A 438 11.08 19.51 -14.23
C LYS A 438 9.83 19.32 -13.39
N VAL A 439 9.99 19.30 -12.06
CA VAL A 439 8.86 19.22 -11.14
C VAL A 439 8.01 20.48 -11.21
N GLN A 440 8.64 21.66 -11.30
CA GLN A 440 7.93 22.93 -11.46
C GLN A 440 7.14 22.96 -12.77
N ASP A 441 7.73 22.54 -13.89
CA ASP A 441 7.04 22.46 -15.18
C ASP A 441 5.83 21.52 -15.12
N ALA A 442 5.98 20.32 -14.55
CA ALA A 442 4.90 19.35 -14.40
C ALA A 442 3.76 19.87 -13.49
N ALA A 443 4.09 20.65 -12.48
CA ALA A 443 3.11 21.30 -11.61
C ALA A 443 2.38 22.44 -12.33
N ASN A 444 3.11 23.30 -13.05
CA ASN A 444 2.56 24.42 -13.81
C ASN A 444 1.55 23.97 -14.88
N LEU A 445 1.79 22.82 -15.53
CA LEU A 445 0.85 22.21 -16.48
C LEU A 445 -0.52 21.88 -15.85
N LYS A 446 -0.56 21.68 -14.53
CA LYS A 446 -1.78 21.42 -13.75
C LYS A 446 -2.24 22.66 -12.95
N ASN A 447 -1.74 23.86 -13.28
CA ASN A 447 -2.05 25.13 -12.60
C ASN A 447 -1.82 25.09 -11.07
N ARG A 448 -0.71 24.47 -10.64
CA ARG A 448 -0.31 24.39 -9.23
C ARG A 448 1.19 24.67 -9.09
N ASP A 449 1.61 25.09 -7.90
CA ASP A 449 3.03 25.27 -7.56
C ASP A 449 3.58 24.00 -6.89
N GLN A 450 4.78 23.57 -7.31
CA GLN A 450 5.56 22.54 -6.62
C GLN A 450 7.06 22.78 -6.89
N THR A 451 7.77 23.15 -5.85
CA THR A 451 9.19 23.53 -5.87
C THR A 451 9.96 22.62 -4.92
N PRO A 452 10.68 21.61 -5.45
CA PRO A 452 11.55 20.78 -4.64
C PRO A 452 12.58 21.61 -3.86
N GLN A 453 13.03 21.09 -2.74
CA GLN A 453 14.04 21.72 -1.89
C GLN A 453 15.20 20.77 -1.66
N LEU A 454 16.40 21.34 -1.59
CA LEU A 454 17.64 20.63 -1.24
C LEU A 454 18.28 21.30 -0.03
N VAL A 455 18.53 20.51 1.00
CA VAL A 455 19.42 20.87 2.10
C VAL A 455 20.63 19.95 2.00
N SER A 456 21.79 20.50 1.67
CA SER A 456 23.02 19.73 1.48
C SER A 456 24.01 20.01 2.59
N SER A 457 24.82 19.00 2.93
CA SER A 457 26.07 19.22 3.66
C SER A 457 27.05 20.07 2.83
N LYS A 458 28.08 20.62 3.47
CA LYS A 458 29.13 21.43 2.81
C LYS A 458 29.95 20.66 1.78
N THR A 459 29.97 19.33 1.84
CA THR A 459 30.75 18.49 0.93
C THR A 459 29.84 18.00 -0.20
N PRO A 460 30.26 18.13 -1.48
CA PRO A 460 29.51 17.57 -2.60
C PRO A 460 29.25 16.07 -2.41
N LEU A 461 27.99 15.70 -2.23
CA LEU A 461 27.58 14.31 -2.08
C LEU A 461 27.45 13.66 -3.46
N LYS A 462 28.24 12.61 -3.69
CA LYS A 462 28.08 11.72 -4.84
C LYS A 462 26.96 10.71 -4.57
N LEU A 463 25.96 10.70 -5.43
CA LEU A 463 24.87 9.71 -5.38
C LEU A 463 25.17 8.52 -6.29
N ARG A 464 25.67 8.78 -7.51
CA ARG A 464 26.01 7.77 -8.53
C ARG A 464 27.34 8.06 -9.20
#